data_AF-A0A068R051-F1
#
_entry.id   AF-A0A068R051-F1
#
_cell.length_a   1.000
_cell.length_b   1.000
_cell.length_c   1.000
_cell.angle_alpha   90.00
_cell.angle_beta   90.00
_cell.angle_gamma   90.00
#
_symmetry.space_group_name_H-M   'P 1'
#
loop_
_entity.id
_entity.type
_entity.pdbx_description
1 polymer ?
#
loop_
_entity_poly.entity_id
_entity_poly.type
_entity_poly.pdbx_seq_one_letter_code
_entity_poly.pdbx_strand_id
1 'polypeptide(L)'
;MNIAIIGDGAATVLMLSNLSQNREFKKIKKISLYTSAHVVGPGMAYQWDIVSPLMNIPNYSVTVDPINSSSYVHWLNDNHYGMQSKPLEYSSRRIFETI
;
A
#
# COMPACT_ATOMS: atom_id res chain seq x y z
N MET A 1 10.31 15.16 -25.77
CA MET A 1 9.78 13.79 -25.68
C MET A 1 8.65 13.77 -24.66
N ASN A 2 7.54 13.11 -24.97
CA ASN A 2 6.42 12.93 -24.04
C ASN A 2 6.36 11.45 -23.65
N ILE A 3 6.15 11.15 -22.38
CA ILE A 3 6.06 9.79 -21.86
C ILE A 3 4.67 9.59 -21.26
N ALA A 4 4.03 8.48 -21.59
CA ALA A 4 2.84 7.98 -20.90
C ALA A 4 3.26 6.80 -20.02
N ILE A 5 2.86 6.81 -18.75
CA ILE A 5 3.09 5.71 -17.80
C ILE A 5 1.72 5.17 -17.39
N ILE A 6 1.54 3.86 -17.50
CA ILE A 6 0.33 3.15 -17.05
C ILE A 6 0.69 2.41 -15.76
N GLY A 7 -0.01 2.73 -14.68
CA GLY A 7 0.26 2.21 -13.34
C GLY A 7 1.16 3.14 -12.52
N ASP A 8 0.87 3.18 -11.23
CA ASP A 8 1.44 4.11 -10.25
C ASP A 8 2.11 3.41 -9.07
N GLY A 9 2.41 2.11 -9.21
CA GLY A 9 3.06 1.32 -8.19
C GLY A 9 4.51 1.75 -7.86
N ALA A 10 5.16 0.97 -6.99
CA ALA A 10 6.52 1.23 -6.54
C ALA A 10 7.54 1.38 -7.70
N ALA A 11 7.40 0.60 -8.77
CA ALA A 11 8.28 0.70 -9.94
C ALA A 11 8.20 2.09 -10.61
N THR A 12 6.99 2.65 -10.75
CA THR A 12 6.78 3.98 -11.33
C THR A 12 7.41 5.05 -10.46
N VAL A 13 7.25 4.99 -9.14
CA VAL A 13 7.88 5.96 -8.22
C VAL A 13 9.40 5.88 -8.26
N LEU A 14 9.98 4.69 -8.28
CA LEU A 14 11.43 4.52 -8.41
C LEU A 14 11.96 5.06 -9.73
N MET A 15 11.27 4.79 -10.83
CA MET A 15 11.61 5.33 -12.15
C MET A 15 11.56 6.87 -12.13
N LEU A 16 10.48 7.47 -11.62
CA LEU A 16 10.32 8.93 -11.57
C LEU A 16 11.36 9.59 -10.65
N SER A 17 11.67 8.97 -9.52
CA SER A 17 12.73 9.43 -8.61
C SER A 17 14.08 9.45 -9.32
N ASN A 18 14.47 8.35 -9.97
CA ASN A 18 15.71 8.27 -10.75
C ASN A 18 15.74 9.25 -11.92
N LEU A 19 14.61 9.43 -12.61
CA LEU A 19 14.46 10.39 -13.70
C LEU A 19 14.68 11.83 -13.23
N SER A 20 14.13 12.20 -12.09
CA SER A 20 14.25 13.55 -11.54
C SER A 20 15.68 13.91 -11.15
N GLN A 21 16.50 12.91 -10.80
CA GLN A 21 17.88 13.09 -10.38
C GLN A 21 18.87 13.07 -11.56
N ASN A 22 18.49 12.49 -12.71
CA ASN A 22 19.39 12.35 -13.86
C ASN A 22 19.24 13.46 -14.91
N ARG A 23 20.30 14.26 -15.06
CA ARG A 23 20.37 15.39 -16.00
C ARG A 23 20.31 14.98 -17.48
N GLU A 24 20.53 13.72 -17.82
CA GLU A 24 20.47 13.22 -19.20
C GLU A 24 19.03 13.20 -19.77
N PHE A 25 18.03 13.20 -18.89
CA PHE A 25 16.62 13.12 -19.30
C PHE A 25 15.96 14.49 -19.53
N LYS A 26 16.75 15.57 -19.64
CA LYS A 26 16.30 16.96 -19.90
C LYS A 26 15.46 17.14 -21.18
N LYS A 27 15.44 16.15 -22.08
CA LYS A 27 14.62 16.16 -23.31
C LYS A 27 13.15 15.74 -23.08
N ILE A 28 12.82 15.26 -21.88
CA ILE A 28 11.43 14.96 -21.50
C ILE A 28 10.70 16.28 -21.24
N LYS A 29 9.67 16.54 -22.03
CA LYS A 29 8.83 17.74 -21.93
C LYS A 29 7.60 17.52 -21.06
N LYS A 30 7.09 16.28 -21.04
CA LYS A 30 5.86 15.91 -20.32
C LYS A 30 5.88 14.43 -19.93
N ILE A 31 5.42 14.15 -18.72
CA ILE A 31 5.08 12.80 -18.26
C ILE A 31 3.59 12.82 -17.89
N SER A 32 2.83 11.88 -18.44
CA SER A 32 1.42 11.67 -18.11
C SER A 32 1.28 10.32 -17.42
N LEU A 33 0.76 10.34 -16.19
CA LEU A 33 0.48 9.14 -15.40
C LEU A 33 -0.99 8.75 -15.56
N TYR A 34 -1.24 7.48 -15.87
CA TYR A 34 -2.57 6.90 -15.96
C TYR A 34 -2.69 5.81 -14.89
N THR A 35 -3.59 6.03 -13.93
CA THR A 35 -3.86 5.11 -12.83
C THR A 35 -5.35 5.15 -12.47
N SER A 36 -5.87 4.01 -12.00
CA SER A 36 -7.20 3.92 -11.39
C SER A 36 -7.17 4.19 -9.88
N ALA A 37 -5.98 4.26 -9.26
CA ALA A 37 -5.82 4.48 -7.83
C ALA A 37 -5.74 5.97 -7.49
N HIS A 38 -6.18 6.32 -6.28
CA HIS A 38 -6.16 7.70 -5.78
C HIS A 38 -4.80 8.13 -5.22
N VAL A 39 -3.86 7.20 -5.05
CA VAL A 39 -2.55 7.45 -4.43
C VAL A 39 -1.46 6.77 -5.26
N VAL A 40 -0.42 7.53 -5.60
CA VAL A 40 0.76 7.05 -6.33
C VAL A 40 1.79 6.50 -5.36
N GLY A 41 2.35 5.34 -5.67
CA GLY A 41 3.45 4.72 -4.95
C GLY A 41 3.23 3.25 -4.65
N PRO A 42 4.06 2.68 -3.77
CA PRO A 42 3.63 1.49 -3.04
C PRO A 42 2.20 1.72 -2.54
N GLY A 43 1.30 0.74 -2.69
CA GLY A 43 -0.05 0.84 -2.11
C GLY A 43 0.03 1.16 -0.61
N MET A 44 -1.05 1.66 0.02
CA MET A 44 -1.00 2.15 1.42
C MET A 44 -0.31 1.17 2.39
N ALA A 45 -0.56 -0.14 2.24
CA ALA A 45 0.13 -1.19 2.99
C ALA A 45 1.67 -1.15 2.84
N TYR A 46 2.16 -0.95 1.63
CA TYR A 46 3.59 -0.95 1.29
C TYR A 46 4.30 0.37 1.67
N GLN A 47 3.57 1.48 1.80
CA GLN A 47 4.13 2.74 2.32
C GLN A 47 4.44 2.63 3.81
N TRP A 48 3.58 1.93 4.55
CA TRP A 48 3.74 1.71 5.98
C TRP A 48 4.60 0.48 6.31
N ASP A 49 4.80 -0.44 5.37
CA ASP A 49 5.76 -1.57 5.47
C ASP A 49 7.17 -1.15 5.87
N ILE A 50 7.57 0.09 5.55
CA ILE A 50 8.87 0.66 5.95
C ILE A 50 8.97 0.81 7.48
N VAL A 51 7.85 1.10 8.15
CA VAL A 51 7.77 1.33 9.60
C VAL A 51 7.28 0.09 10.34
N SER A 52 6.31 -0.62 9.78
CA SER A 52 5.72 -1.84 10.34
C SER A 52 5.29 -2.76 9.20
N PRO A 53 5.71 -4.03 9.17
CA PRO A 53 5.32 -4.94 8.11
C PRO A 53 3.81 -5.19 8.15
N LEU A 54 3.08 -4.75 7.13
CA LEU A 54 1.63 -4.88 6.97
C LEU A 54 1.27 -5.98 5.96
N MET A 55 0.06 -6.51 6.08
CA MET A 55 -0.55 -7.30 5.01
C MET A 55 -0.94 -6.42 3.84
N ASN A 56 -0.83 -6.94 2.62
CA ASN A 56 -1.25 -6.20 1.41
C ASN A 56 -2.75 -6.33 1.10
N ILE A 57 -3.55 -6.74 2.08
CA ILE A 57 -4.99 -6.96 1.97
C ILE A 57 -5.68 -6.13 3.05
N PRO A 58 -6.69 -5.30 2.72
CA PRO A 58 -7.42 -4.53 3.71
C PRO A 58 -8.13 -5.42 4.73
N ASN A 59 -8.18 -4.98 5.99
CA ASN A 59 -8.78 -5.72 7.10
C ASN A 59 -10.25 -6.10 6.84
N TYR A 60 -11.01 -5.27 6.13
CA TYR A 60 -12.41 -5.54 5.78
C TYR A 60 -12.60 -6.65 4.73
N SER A 61 -11.52 -7.06 4.06
CA SER A 61 -11.54 -8.12 3.03
C SER A 61 -10.94 -9.44 3.50
N VAL A 62 -10.41 -9.47 4.73
CA VAL A 62 -9.96 -10.69 5.40
C VAL A 62 -11.13 -11.26 6.22
N THR A 63 -11.30 -12.58 6.20
CA THR A 63 -12.32 -13.25 7.01
C THR A 63 -11.72 -14.44 7.76
N VAL A 64 -12.12 -14.62 9.02
CA VAL A 64 -11.80 -15.79 9.86
C VAL A 64 -12.95 -16.79 9.84
N ASP A 65 -14.18 -16.31 9.60
CA ASP A 65 -15.39 -17.09 9.44
C ASP A 65 -15.99 -16.82 8.05
N PRO A 66 -16.08 -17.82 7.16
CA PRO A 66 -16.58 -17.63 5.79
C PRO A 66 -18.03 -17.12 5.72
N ILE A 67 -18.81 -17.23 6.79
CA ILE A 67 -20.20 -16.75 6.86
C ILE A 67 -20.26 -15.27 7.32
N ASN A 68 -19.22 -14.78 7.99
CA ASN A 68 -19.16 -13.43 8.56
C ASN A 68 -17.94 -12.65 8.04
N SER A 69 -18.16 -11.79 7.04
CA SER A 69 -17.12 -10.96 6.42
C SER A 69 -16.44 -9.97 7.38
N SER A 70 -17.02 -9.69 8.56
CA SER A 70 -16.44 -8.81 9.58
C SER A 70 -15.72 -9.58 10.69
N SER A 71 -15.69 -10.91 10.63
CA SER A 71 -15.12 -11.78 11.67
C SER A 71 -13.66 -11.46 11.98
N TYR A 72 -12.87 -11.10 10.98
CA TYR A 72 -11.47 -10.73 11.18
C TYR A 72 -11.30 -9.41 11.94
N VAL A 73 -12.12 -8.40 11.61
CA VAL A 73 -12.09 -7.10 12.31
C VAL A 73 -12.51 -7.28 13.77
N HIS A 74 -13.52 -8.10 14.04
CA HIS A 74 -13.90 -8.44 15.41
C HIS A 74 -12.76 -9.17 16.14
N TRP A 75 -12.15 -10.17 15.52
CA TRP A 75 -11.01 -10.89 16.09
C TRP A 75 -9.83 -9.96 16.43
N LEU A 76 -9.52 -8.99 15.57
CA LEU A 76 -8.49 -7.98 15.85
C LEU A 76 -8.82 -7.12 17.08
N ASN A 77 -10.09 -6.77 17.26
CA ASN A 77 -10.55 -5.99 18.41
C ASN A 77 -10.51 -6.83 19.70
N ASP A 78 -11.01 -8.05 19.64
CA ASP A 78 -11.06 -8.98 20.78
C ASP A 78 -9.64 -9.33 21.29
N ASN A 79 -8.65 -9.36 20.40
CA ASN A 79 -7.26 -9.66 20.73
C ASN A 79 -6.40 -8.39 20.92
N HIS A 80 -7.02 -7.22 21.08
CA HIS A 80 -6.35 -5.94 21.32
C HIS A 80 -5.34 -5.49 20.23
N TYR A 81 -5.35 -6.08 19.04
CA TYR A 81 -4.51 -5.67 17.91
C TYR A 81 -5.00 -4.36 17.25
N GLY A 82 -6.27 -3.98 17.45
CA GLY A 82 -6.87 -2.75 16.91
C GLY A 82 -6.64 -1.46 17.71
N MET A 83 -5.98 -1.52 18.88
CA MET A 83 -5.92 -0.40 19.84
C MET A 83 -4.72 0.55 19.68
N GLN A 84 -4.00 0.53 18.56
CA GLN A 84 -2.97 1.55 18.29
C GLN A 84 -3.59 2.79 17.61
N SER A 85 -4.23 3.64 18.42
CA SER A 85 -4.64 5.05 18.18
C SER A 85 -5.42 5.45 16.91
N LYS A 86 -5.53 4.60 15.88
CA LYS A 86 -6.44 4.69 14.73
C LYS A 86 -6.73 3.27 14.21
N PRO A 87 -7.93 2.98 13.70
CA PRO A 87 -8.16 1.73 12.98
C PRO A 87 -7.23 1.70 11.78
N LEU A 88 -6.20 0.84 11.82
CA LEU A 88 -5.36 0.60 10.65
C LEU A 88 -6.25 -0.11 9.62
N GLU A 89 -6.32 0.42 8.41
CA GLU A 89 -7.04 -0.23 7.30
C GLU A 89 -6.39 -1.57 6.91
N TYR A 90 -5.12 -1.75 7.26
CA TYR A 90 -4.31 -2.96 7.04
C TYR A 90 -3.65 -3.37 8.35
N SER A 91 -3.68 -4.65 8.69
CA SER A 91 -3.05 -5.19 9.90
C SER A 91 -1.59 -5.59 9.66
N SER A 92 -0.82 -5.68 10.75
CA SER A 92 0.58 -6.12 10.69
C SER A 92 0.69 -7.62 10.41
N ARG A 93 1.68 -8.04 9.63
CA ARG A 93 2.05 -9.46 9.44
C ARG A 93 2.50 -10.15 10.74
N ARG A 94 2.99 -9.38 11.72
CA ARG A 94 3.49 -9.91 13.00
C ARG A 94 2.42 -10.60 13.85
N ILE A 95 1.14 -10.32 13.62
CA ILE A 95 0.04 -10.99 14.35
C ILE A 95 0.04 -12.50 14.14
N PHE A 96 0.62 -12.99 13.03
CA PHE A 96 0.74 -14.41 12.72
C PHE A 96 2.06 -15.04 13.18
N GLU A 97 3.03 -14.23 13.62
CA GLU A 97 4.32 -14.71 14.12
C GLU A 97 4.27 -15.09 15.61
N THR A 98 3.20 -14.68 16.31
CA THR A 98 2.96 -14.97 17.73
C THR A 98 2.10 -16.22 18.00
N ILE A 99 1.79 -17.02 16.97
CA ILE A 99 1.03 -18.28 17.08
C ILE A 99 1.99 -19.47 17.06
#